data_AF-A0A9P1G0A9-F1
#
_entry.id   AF-A0A9P1G0A9-F1
#
_cell.length_a   1.000
_cell.length_b   1.000
_cell.length_c   1.000
_cell.angle_alpha   90.00
_cell.angle_beta   90.00
_cell.angle_gamma   90.00
#
_symmetry.space_group_name_H-M   'P 1'
#
loop_
_entity.id
_entity.type
_entity.pdbx_description
1 polymer ?
#
loop_
_entity_poly.entity_id
_entity_poly.type
_entity_poly.pdbx_seq_one_letter_code
_entity_poly.pdbx_strand_id
1 'polypeptide(L)'
;MARPRRLWALCALCACARAQVLDSPQGLHLEANLQSDLMAGTASDAVHSQPLQTAQDGADAASEVTGAASTVSSASAAGEENWQVLQSSSLKIAVLADGGLGQPFYRSQQTNGWTKLTYGSKHMDCAIKVDGHLAKLSGELDVVKTTASAFAARSQVTLNAVPQAQVLRSYSFLGDGMVFNITFTFTALTDVTDLQVYLGTSDDWIGTSDQPRKEQGHFVQGQFQPEAHGKVLRVQSSDEAVFAFSPNPDSHAIILQHYGNFADVYAATMSDMSRSSSDGAYGIYVPCGHLARGETKSATIFYAAAGASELDHLLEVSAKANSAGHAVALPPTPATPEEETAQ
;
A
#
# COMPACT_ATOMS: atom_id res chain seq x y z
N MET A 1 70.53 32.63 10.40
CA MET A 1 69.59 33.75 10.11
C MET A 1 68.33 33.56 10.95
N ALA A 2 67.81 34.66 11.47
CA ALA A 2 66.97 34.77 12.65
C ALA A 2 65.50 34.30 12.47
N ARG A 3 64.91 33.83 13.58
CA ARG A 3 63.45 33.88 13.88
C ARG A 3 63.03 35.36 14.13
N PRO A 4 61.75 35.81 14.12
CA PRO A 4 60.60 35.15 14.76
C PRO A 4 59.15 35.43 14.26
N ARG A 5 58.23 34.67 14.89
CA ARG A 5 56.79 34.83 15.22
C ARG A 5 56.08 36.17 14.91
N ARG A 6 54.77 36.09 14.59
CA ARG A 6 53.70 36.98 15.13
C ARG A 6 52.31 36.29 15.16
N LEU A 7 51.78 36.17 16.37
CA LEU A 7 50.35 36.13 16.71
C LEU A 7 49.74 37.52 16.43
N TRP A 8 48.51 37.59 15.94
CA TRP A 8 47.51 38.61 16.31
C TRP A 8 46.13 37.97 16.43
N ALA A 9 45.35 38.48 17.37
CA ALA A 9 44.14 37.93 17.93
C ALA A 9 42.96 38.91 17.76
N LEU A 10 41.74 38.40 17.94
CA LEU A 10 40.48 39.05 18.38
C LEU A 10 39.92 40.26 17.59
N CYS A 11 38.63 40.23 17.22
CA CYS A 11 37.49 40.73 18.02
C CYS A 11 36.27 41.19 17.17
N ALA A 12 35.09 41.22 17.83
CA ALA A 12 33.74 41.72 17.47
C ALA A 12 32.75 40.66 16.94
N LEU A 13 31.70 40.18 17.62
CA LEU A 13 30.86 40.63 18.76
C LEU A 13 29.98 41.88 18.50
N CYS A 14 28.68 41.67 18.23
CA CYS A 14 27.51 42.46 18.68
C CYS A 14 26.22 41.68 18.26
N ALA A 15 25.46 41.04 19.17
CA ALA A 15 24.43 41.57 20.09
C ALA A 15 23.10 41.89 19.37
N CYS A 16 22.05 41.09 19.58
CA CYS A 16 20.97 41.23 20.59
C CYS A 16 19.72 41.96 20.05
N ALA A 17 18.58 41.25 20.04
CA ALA A 17 17.30 41.83 20.41
C ALA A 17 16.37 40.74 20.97
N ARG A 18 15.89 41.01 22.18
CA ARG A 18 15.04 40.18 23.05
C ARG A 18 13.85 41.08 23.39
N ALA A 19 12.61 40.62 23.23
CA ALA A 19 11.40 41.22 23.79
C ALA A 19 10.42 40.07 24.04
N GLN A 20 10.33 39.57 25.27
CA GLN A 20 9.50 40.01 26.39
C GLN A 20 8.01 39.65 26.26
N VAL A 21 7.62 38.83 27.24
CA VAL A 21 6.32 38.30 27.63
C VAL A 21 5.46 39.40 28.26
N LEU A 22 4.16 39.40 27.95
CA LEU A 22 3.10 39.90 28.82
C LEU A 22 1.87 38.98 28.72
N ASP A 23 1.10 38.99 29.81
CA ASP A 23 0.21 37.97 30.34
C ASP A 23 -1.29 38.31 30.10
N SER A 24 -2.12 37.31 29.73
CA SER A 24 -3.55 37.00 30.07
C SER A 24 -4.67 38.09 30.20
N PRO A 25 -6.00 37.78 30.32
CA PRO A 25 -6.80 36.57 30.00
C PRO A 25 -8.21 36.84 29.33
N GLN A 26 -8.97 35.74 29.14
CA GLN A 26 -10.44 35.60 29.00
C GLN A 26 -11.14 35.83 27.64
N GLY A 27 -11.88 34.80 27.20
CA GLY A 27 -12.87 34.87 26.12
C GLY A 27 -13.55 33.50 25.89
N LEU A 28 -14.75 33.34 26.45
CA LEU A 28 -15.71 32.24 26.26
C LEU A 28 -16.28 32.19 24.83
N HIS A 29 -16.62 31.00 24.32
CA HIS A 29 -17.85 30.60 23.58
C HIS A 29 -17.65 29.15 23.04
N LEU A 30 -18.39 28.13 23.49
CA LEU A 30 -19.68 27.60 22.95
C LEU A 30 -19.59 27.29 21.43
N GLU A 31 -19.89 26.11 20.85
CA GLU A 31 -20.89 25.05 21.10
C GLU A 31 -20.56 23.73 20.35
N ALA A 32 -21.22 22.64 20.82
CA ALA A 32 -21.85 21.49 20.14
C ALA A 32 -21.02 20.61 19.16
N ASN A 33 -20.83 19.30 19.36
CA ASN A 33 -21.74 18.16 19.65
C ASN A 33 -22.56 17.67 18.44
N LEU A 34 -22.71 16.33 18.35
CA LEU A 34 -23.41 15.48 17.37
C LEU A 34 -22.51 14.89 16.26
N GLN A 35 -22.52 13.59 15.94
CA GLN A 35 -23.59 12.60 16.14
C GLN A 35 -23.03 11.17 16.15
N SER A 36 -23.34 10.44 17.21
CA SER A 36 -23.40 8.98 17.26
C SER A 36 -24.77 8.50 16.74
N ASP A 37 -24.85 7.19 16.54
CA ASP A 37 -26.04 6.35 16.29
C ASP A 37 -26.35 6.00 14.83
N LEU A 38 -26.04 4.74 14.49
CA LEU A 38 -27.03 3.80 13.95
C LEU A 38 -26.47 2.37 14.01
N MET A 39 -26.72 1.68 15.11
CA MET A 39 -26.73 0.21 15.20
C MET A 39 -27.82 -0.23 16.20
N ALA A 40 -28.44 -1.37 15.88
CA ALA A 40 -29.59 -2.04 16.51
C ALA A 40 -30.96 -1.48 16.08
N GLY A 41 -31.95 -2.28 15.64
CA GLY A 41 -32.11 -3.72 15.70
C GLY A 41 -33.50 -4.07 16.27
N THR A 42 -34.16 -5.04 15.63
CA THR A 42 -35.28 -5.88 16.11
C THR A 42 -36.75 -5.40 15.98
N ALA A 43 -37.44 -6.15 15.11
CA ALA A 43 -38.77 -6.76 15.21
C ALA A 43 -39.74 -6.34 16.34
N SER A 44 -41.00 -6.06 15.98
CA SER A 44 -42.12 -7.03 16.06
C SER A 44 -43.44 -6.41 15.57
N ASP A 45 -44.36 -7.31 15.27
CA ASP A 45 -45.81 -7.17 15.31
C ASP A 45 -46.61 -6.72 14.08
N ALA A 46 -47.72 -7.44 14.00
CA ALA A 46 -48.50 -7.79 12.83
C ALA A 46 -49.90 -7.17 12.93
N VAL A 47 -50.73 -7.50 11.93
CA VAL A 47 -52.20 -7.43 11.92
C VAL A 47 -52.70 -6.00 11.58
N HIS A 48 -53.45 -5.73 10.51
CA HIS A 48 -54.73 -6.32 10.11
C HIS A 48 -55.16 -5.89 8.67
N SER A 49 -55.86 -6.79 7.97
CA SER A 49 -56.98 -6.59 7.00
C SER A 49 -56.76 -5.77 5.70
N GLN A 50 -56.68 -6.40 4.50
CA GLN A 50 -57.76 -6.96 3.61
C GLN A 50 -58.05 -6.00 2.40
N PRO A 51 -58.68 -6.44 1.29
CA PRO A 51 -58.08 -7.23 0.20
C PRO A 51 -58.39 -6.65 -1.21
N LEU A 52 -57.80 -7.20 -2.28
CA LEU A 52 -58.51 -7.28 -3.56
C LEU A 52 -58.08 -8.52 -4.37
N GLN A 53 -59.08 -9.36 -4.62
CA GLN A 53 -59.17 -10.45 -5.59
C GLN A 53 -58.91 -9.90 -7.03
N THR A 54 -58.55 -10.65 -8.09
CA THR A 54 -59.02 -11.97 -8.55
C THR A 54 -58.24 -12.40 -9.80
N ALA A 55 -58.25 -13.72 -10.04
CA ALA A 55 -58.17 -14.46 -11.33
C ALA A 55 -56.79 -14.56 -12.04
N GLN A 56 -56.19 -15.77 -12.12
CA GLN A 56 -56.50 -16.91 -13.03
C GLN A 56 -56.20 -16.59 -14.50
N ASP A 57 -55.57 -17.42 -15.35
CA ASP A 57 -55.34 -18.86 -15.39
C ASP A 57 -54.22 -19.19 -16.41
N GLY A 58 -53.56 -20.34 -16.21
CA GLY A 58 -53.05 -21.28 -17.23
C GLY A 58 -51.97 -20.83 -18.23
N ALA A 59 -51.29 -21.69 -18.98
CA ALA A 59 -50.82 -23.06 -18.86
C ALA A 59 -49.90 -23.29 -20.07
N ASP A 60 -48.97 -24.23 -19.91
CA ASP A 60 -48.32 -25.06 -20.94
C ASP A 60 -47.19 -24.56 -21.87
N ALA A 61 -46.21 -25.46 -21.91
CA ALA A 61 -45.47 -25.98 -23.06
C ALA A 61 -44.03 -25.49 -23.31
N ALA A 62 -43.19 -26.52 -23.44
CA ALA A 62 -41.74 -26.53 -23.52
C ALA A 62 -41.19 -26.06 -24.89
N SER A 63 -39.92 -25.63 -24.87
CA SER A 63 -39.00 -25.86 -25.99
C SER A 63 -37.55 -25.72 -25.51
N GLU A 64 -36.80 -26.82 -25.54
CA GLU A 64 -35.33 -26.82 -25.54
C GLU A 64 -34.83 -26.19 -26.85
N VAL A 65 -34.03 -25.13 -26.75
CA VAL A 65 -33.04 -24.80 -27.78
C VAL A 65 -31.73 -24.42 -27.10
N THR A 66 -30.74 -25.27 -27.33
CA THR A 66 -29.32 -25.09 -27.07
C THR A 66 -28.78 -23.84 -27.76
N GLY A 67 -28.07 -22.98 -27.03
CA GLY A 67 -27.33 -21.87 -27.62
C GLY A 67 -26.51 -21.16 -26.55
N ALA A 68 -25.20 -21.39 -26.57
CA ALA A 68 -24.23 -20.70 -25.73
C ALA A 68 -24.34 -19.18 -25.92
N ALA A 69 -24.85 -18.48 -24.91
CA ALA A 69 -24.88 -17.03 -24.87
C ALA A 69 -23.79 -16.55 -23.91
N SER A 70 -22.67 -16.15 -24.50
CA SER A 70 -21.68 -15.27 -23.87
C SER A 70 -22.35 -13.92 -23.61
N THR A 71 -22.86 -13.72 -22.40
CA THR A 71 -23.38 -12.41 -21.98
C THR A 71 -22.27 -11.59 -21.36
N VAL A 72 -21.59 -10.81 -22.22
CA VAL A 72 -20.89 -9.60 -21.80
C VAL A 72 -21.98 -8.59 -21.44
N SER A 73 -22.21 -8.36 -20.15
CA SER A 73 -23.09 -7.31 -19.70
C SER A 73 -22.42 -5.95 -19.90
N SER A 74 -22.92 -5.21 -20.88
CA SER A 74 -22.61 -3.82 -21.14
C SER A 74 -22.99 -2.91 -19.96
N ALA A 75 -22.08 -1.97 -19.66
CA ALA A 75 -22.12 -1.02 -18.57
C ALA A 75 -23.34 -0.08 -18.54
N SER A 76 -23.76 0.29 -17.32
CA SER A 76 -24.37 1.59 -17.04
C SER A 76 -24.18 2.03 -15.58
N ALA A 77 -23.70 3.27 -15.41
CA ALA A 77 -23.75 4.16 -14.24
C ALA A 77 -22.79 3.91 -13.04
N ALA A 78 -21.68 4.67 -13.06
CA ALA A 78 -20.91 5.22 -11.94
C ALA A 78 -21.15 4.66 -10.52
N GLY A 79 -20.50 3.52 -10.25
CA GLY A 79 -19.92 3.17 -8.97
C GLY A 79 -18.58 2.51 -9.28
N GLU A 80 -17.50 2.85 -8.57
CA GLU A 80 -16.24 2.09 -8.66
C GLU A 80 -16.51 0.67 -8.16
N GLU A 81 -16.82 -0.25 -9.07
CA GLU A 81 -17.15 -1.61 -8.70
C GLU A 81 -15.89 -2.38 -8.30
N ASN A 82 -15.89 -2.86 -7.07
CA ASN A 82 -14.93 -3.89 -6.62
C ASN A 82 -15.12 -5.11 -7.51
N TRP A 83 -14.21 -5.32 -8.46
CA TRP A 83 -14.29 -6.41 -9.42
C TRP A 83 -14.05 -7.77 -8.75
N GLN A 84 -13.19 -7.80 -7.71
CA GLN A 84 -12.95 -8.97 -6.87
C GLN A 84 -12.50 -8.56 -5.47
N VAL A 85 -12.76 -9.39 -4.46
CA VAL A 85 -12.17 -9.23 -3.12
C VAL A 85 -11.22 -10.39 -2.83
N LEU A 86 -9.96 -10.05 -2.55
CA LEU A 86 -8.95 -10.95 -2.03
C LEU A 86 -9.03 -10.95 -0.51
N GLN A 87 -9.04 -12.14 0.10
CA GLN A 87 -9.21 -12.26 1.54
C GLN A 87 -8.44 -13.47 2.11
N SER A 88 -7.85 -13.26 3.27
CA SER A 88 -7.37 -14.27 4.20
C SER A 88 -8.20 -14.24 5.51
N SER A 89 -7.81 -14.99 6.53
CA SER A 89 -8.40 -14.83 7.87
C SER A 89 -8.09 -13.47 8.52
N SER A 90 -7.04 -12.79 8.08
CA SER A 90 -6.46 -11.63 8.77
C SER A 90 -6.51 -10.34 7.95
N LEU A 91 -6.46 -10.43 6.62
CA LEU A 91 -6.44 -9.29 5.70
C LEU A 91 -7.47 -9.46 4.59
N LYS A 92 -7.96 -8.32 4.10
CA LYS A 92 -8.88 -8.25 2.96
C LYS A 92 -8.61 -7.00 2.13
N ILE A 93 -8.58 -7.14 0.82
CA ILE A 93 -8.30 -6.08 -0.14
C ILE A 93 -9.15 -6.32 -1.40
N ALA A 94 -9.74 -5.27 -1.95
CA ALA A 94 -10.39 -5.35 -3.25
C ALA A 94 -9.37 -5.24 -4.39
N VAL A 95 -9.64 -5.91 -5.49
CA VAL A 95 -9.00 -5.66 -6.79
C VAL A 95 -9.99 -4.86 -7.63
N LEU A 96 -9.52 -3.72 -8.12
CA LEU A 96 -10.31 -2.80 -8.94
C LEU A 96 -10.39 -3.32 -10.39
N ALA A 97 -11.29 -2.75 -11.19
CA ALA A 97 -11.50 -3.17 -12.58
C ALA A 97 -10.26 -3.02 -13.48
N ASP A 98 -9.34 -2.11 -13.15
CA ASP A 98 -8.05 -1.92 -13.82
C ASP A 98 -6.94 -2.83 -13.26
N GLY A 99 -7.25 -3.72 -12.31
CA GLY A 99 -6.29 -4.56 -11.60
C GLY A 99 -5.48 -3.80 -10.54
N GLY A 100 -5.88 -2.57 -10.19
CA GLY A 100 -5.40 -1.83 -9.02
C GLY A 100 -5.90 -2.43 -7.70
N LEU A 101 -5.47 -1.86 -6.59
CA LEU A 101 -5.81 -2.32 -5.24
C LEU A 101 -6.74 -1.31 -4.57
N GLY A 102 -7.89 -1.78 -4.11
CA GLY A 102 -8.83 -0.95 -3.36
C GLY A 102 -8.43 -0.76 -1.91
N GLN A 103 -9.37 -0.26 -1.10
CA GLN A 103 -9.16 -0.05 0.34
C GLN A 103 -8.74 -1.35 1.06
N PRO A 104 -7.63 -1.33 1.82
CA PRO A 104 -7.22 -2.43 2.66
C PRO A 104 -7.97 -2.50 3.99
N PHE A 105 -8.17 -3.72 4.47
CA PHE A 105 -8.77 -4.03 5.76
C PHE A 105 -7.98 -5.12 6.48
N TYR A 106 -7.93 -5.03 7.81
CA TYR A 106 -7.52 -6.15 8.66
C TYR A 106 -8.69 -6.63 9.53
N ARG A 107 -8.60 -7.86 10.01
CA ARG A 107 -9.58 -8.44 10.92
C ARG A 107 -9.21 -8.12 12.36
N SER A 108 -9.96 -7.22 12.99
CA SER A 108 -9.77 -6.90 14.40
C SER A 108 -10.32 -8.01 15.29
N GLN A 109 -9.47 -8.54 16.17
CA GLN A 109 -9.89 -9.52 17.18
C GLN A 109 -10.73 -8.89 18.29
N GLN A 110 -10.58 -7.59 18.53
CA GLN A 110 -11.34 -6.87 19.56
C GLN A 110 -12.82 -6.75 19.21
N THR A 111 -13.12 -6.44 17.94
CA THR A 111 -14.50 -6.28 17.44
C THR A 111 -15.00 -7.48 16.67
N ASN A 112 -14.14 -8.48 16.41
CA ASN A 112 -14.37 -9.58 15.47
C ASN A 112 -14.90 -9.11 14.10
N GLY A 113 -14.45 -7.94 13.66
CA GLY A 113 -14.90 -7.25 12.46
C GLY A 113 -13.75 -6.83 11.54
N TRP A 114 -14.10 -6.38 10.33
CA TRP A 114 -13.13 -5.80 9.39
C TRP A 114 -12.93 -4.31 9.69
N THR A 115 -11.69 -3.91 9.94
CA THR A 115 -11.30 -2.53 10.21
C THR A 115 -10.52 -1.99 9.01
N LYS A 116 -10.84 -0.77 8.59
CA LYS A 116 -10.17 -0.07 7.48
C LYS A 116 -8.74 0.31 7.85
N LEU A 117 -7.88 0.37 6.84
CA LEU A 117 -6.47 0.79 6.96
C LEU A 117 -6.14 2.06 6.15
N THR A 118 -7.17 2.73 5.64
CA THR A 118 -7.12 4.04 4.97
C THR A 118 -8.37 4.85 5.30
N TYR A 119 -8.29 6.18 5.20
CA TYR A 119 -9.43 7.05 5.44
C TYR A 119 -10.52 6.87 4.37
N GLY A 120 -11.79 7.01 4.76
CA GLY A 120 -12.93 7.00 3.84
C GLY A 120 -13.00 5.73 2.97
N SER A 121 -12.90 5.91 1.65
CA SER A 121 -12.84 4.86 0.63
C SER A 121 -11.52 4.90 -0.16
N LYS A 122 -10.46 5.46 0.41
CA LYS A 122 -9.17 5.63 -0.27
C LYS A 122 -8.54 4.26 -0.57
N HIS A 123 -8.00 4.15 -1.77
CA HIS A 123 -7.38 2.95 -2.30
C HIS A 123 -5.95 2.78 -1.79
N MET A 124 -5.37 1.61 -2.04
CA MET A 124 -3.92 1.45 -1.96
C MET A 124 -3.34 1.75 -3.34
N ASP A 125 -2.80 2.96 -3.47
CA ASP A 125 -2.37 3.55 -4.73
C ASP A 125 -1.02 2.98 -5.18
N CYS A 126 -0.83 2.92 -6.51
CA CYS A 126 0.42 2.51 -7.13
C CYS A 126 0.81 3.48 -8.25
N ALA A 127 2.12 3.76 -8.37
CA ALA A 127 2.68 4.49 -9.49
C ALA A 127 3.94 3.79 -10.03
N ILE A 128 4.14 3.89 -11.34
CA ILE A 128 5.31 3.37 -12.03
C ILE A 128 5.95 4.54 -12.77
N LYS A 129 7.26 4.73 -12.60
CA LYS A 129 8.03 5.69 -13.42
C LYS A 129 8.98 4.93 -14.33
N VAL A 130 9.09 5.42 -15.56
CA VAL A 130 10.02 4.96 -16.59
C VAL A 130 10.83 6.17 -17.01
N ASP A 131 12.15 6.11 -16.86
CA ASP A 131 13.10 7.17 -17.20
C ASP A 131 12.73 8.52 -16.56
N GLY A 132 12.31 8.47 -15.29
CA GLY A 132 11.89 9.66 -14.53
C GLY A 132 10.47 10.17 -14.82
N HIS A 133 9.76 9.60 -15.80
CA HIS A 133 8.41 10.01 -16.18
C HIS A 133 7.35 9.04 -15.64
N LEU A 134 6.22 9.59 -15.16
CA LEU A 134 5.07 8.78 -14.73
C LEU A 134 4.50 8.03 -15.93
N ALA A 135 4.52 6.70 -15.85
CA ALA A 135 3.99 5.82 -16.86
C ALA A 135 2.52 5.47 -16.57
N LYS A 136 1.78 5.13 -17.62
CA LYS A 136 0.40 4.65 -17.53
C LYS A 136 0.33 3.16 -17.71
N LEU A 137 -0.48 2.50 -16.89
CA LEU A 137 -0.97 1.16 -17.17
C LEU A 137 -2.02 1.24 -18.27
N SER A 138 -1.86 0.45 -19.32
CA SER A 138 -2.76 0.47 -20.47
C SER A 138 -2.84 -0.91 -21.15
N GLY A 139 -3.65 -0.99 -22.20
CA GLY A 139 -4.06 -2.25 -22.81
C GLY A 139 -5.25 -2.87 -22.07
N GLU A 140 -5.80 -3.92 -22.66
CA GLU A 140 -6.80 -4.75 -22.00
C GLU A 140 -6.14 -5.48 -20.81
N LEU A 141 -6.85 -5.57 -19.69
CA LEU A 141 -6.39 -6.30 -18.52
C LEU A 141 -6.50 -7.80 -18.77
N ASP A 142 -5.38 -8.45 -19.07
CA ASP A 142 -5.31 -9.89 -19.30
C ASP A 142 -5.20 -10.63 -17.96
N VAL A 143 -6.33 -11.11 -17.44
CA VAL A 143 -6.40 -11.82 -16.16
C VAL A 143 -5.83 -13.23 -16.33
N VAL A 144 -4.68 -13.48 -15.69
CA VAL A 144 -3.96 -14.76 -15.74
C VAL A 144 -4.44 -15.71 -14.64
N LYS A 145 -4.79 -15.17 -13.46
CA LYS A 145 -5.19 -15.97 -12.30
C LYS A 145 -6.17 -15.21 -11.42
N THR A 146 -7.19 -15.91 -10.95
CA THR A 146 -8.10 -15.41 -9.91
C THR A 146 -8.49 -16.54 -8.95
N THR A 147 -8.40 -16.26 -7.65
CA THR A 147 -8.87 -17.09 -6.53
C THR A 147 -9.26 -16.17 -5.37
N ALA A 148 -9.91 -16.69 -4.33
CA ALA A 148 -10.23 -15.89 -3.14
C ALA A 148 -9.00 -15.26 -2.45
N SER A 149 -7.80 -15.82 -2.62
CA SER A 149 -6.58 -15.40 -1.92
C SER A 149 -5.44 -14.95 -2.83
N ALA A 150 -5.65 -14.95 -4.15
CA ALA A 150 -4.63 -14.55 -5.11
C ALA A 150 -5.22 -14.06 -6.43
N PHE A 151 -4.57 -13.07 -7.02
CA PHE A 151 -4.87 -12.50 -8.32
C PHE A 151 -3.59 -12.31 -9.12
N ALA A 152 -3.65 -12.48 -10.44
CA ALA A 152 -2.59 -12.04 -11.33
C ALA A 152 -3.16 -11.59 -12.67
N ALA A 153 -2.67 -10.46 -13.19
CA ALA A 153 -3.04 -9.95 -14.49
C ALA A 153 -1.89 -9.23 -15.20
N ARG A 154 -1.90 -9.29 -16.52
CA ARG A 154 -0.96 -8.58 -17.39
C ARG A 154 -1.59 -7.31 -17.94
N SER A 155 -0.77 -6.29 -18.11
CA SER A 155 -1.07 -5.11 -18.91
C SER A 155 0.23 -4.55 -19.50
N GLN A 156 0.16 -3.40 -20.16
CA GLN A 156 1.32 -2.68 -20.65
C GLN A 156 1.64 -1.47 -19.78
N VAL A 157 2.92 -1.12 -19.68
CA VAL A 157 3.42 0.15 -19.17
C VAL A 157 3.71 1.03 -20.37
N THR A 158 3.12 2.22 -20.42
CA THR A 158 3.23 3.14 -21.56
C THR A 158 3.68 4.53 -21.14
N LEU A 159 4.51 5.15 -21.98
CA LEU A 159 4.84 6.57 -21.94
C LEU A 159 4.31 7.22 -23.21
N ASN A 160 3.47 8.25 -23.08
CA ASN A 160 2.85 8.94 -24.23
C ASN A 160 2.19 7.97 -25.23
N ALA A 161 1.49 6.96 -24.71
CA ALA A 161 0.87 5.85 -25.46
C ALA A 161 1.85 4.91 -26.21
N VAL A 162 3.16 5.04 -26.00
CA VAL A 162 4.18 4.11 -26.53
C VAL A 162 4.49 3.04 -25.48
N PRO A 163 4.29 1.74 -25.79
CA PRO A 163 4.63 0.64 -24.88
C PRO A 163 6.12 0.58 -24.57
N GLN A 164 6.45 0.55 -23.28
CA GLN A 164 7.82 0.44 -22.77
C GLN A 164 8.10 -0.96 -22.20
N ALA A 165 7.11 -1.54 -21.52
CA ALA A 165 7.21 -2.88 -20.94
C ALA A 165 5.83 -3.56 -20.87
N GLN A 166 5.83 -4.89 -20.83
CA GLN A 166 4.71 -5.63 -20.24
C GLN A 166 4.89 -5.66 -18.73
N VAL A 167 3.79 -5.63 -17.97
CA VAL A 167 3.80 -5.80 -16.52
C VAL A 167 2.81 -6.88 -16.12
N LEU A 168 3.29 -7.86 -15.37
CA LEU A 168 2.46 -8.81 -14.63
C LEU A 168 2.33 -8.32 -13.19
N ARG A 169 1.12 -7.93 -12.79
CA ARG A 169 0.78 -7.65 -11.39
C ARG A 169 0.31 -8.95 -10.75
N SER A 170 0.91 -9.34 -9.63
CA SER A 170 0.56 -10.53 -8.86
C SER A 170 0.35 -10.18 -7.41
N TYR A 171 -0.80 -10.58 -6.87
CA TYR A 171 -1.23 -10.32 -5.50
C TYR A 171 -1.54 -11.65 -4.82
N SER A 172 -1.05 -11.83 -3.60
CA SER A 172 -1.27 -13.05 -2.81
C SER A 172 -1.07 -12.79 -1.33
N PHE A 173 -1.54 -13.70 -0.49
CA PHE A 173 -1.21 -13.67 0.94
C PHE A 173 -0.07 -14.62 1.27
N LEU A 174 0.79 -14.23 2.22
CA LEU A 174 1.88 -15.01 2.80
C LEU A 174 1.65 -15.21 4.30
N GLY A 175 2.45 -16.11 4.88
CA GLY A 175 2.32 -16.51 6.27
C GLY A 175 0.97 -17.19 6.50
N ASP A 176 0.35 -16.85 7.60
CA ASP A 176 -1.01 -17.21 7.99
C ASP A 176 -2.08 -16.27 7.41
N GLY A 177 -1.71 -15.44 6.43
CA GLY A 177 -2.61 -14.47 5.80
C GLY A 177 -2.46 -13.05 6.32
N MET A 178 -1.56 -12.79 7.28
CA MET A 178 -1.28 -11.45 7.81
C MET A 178 -0.40 -10.58 6.92
N VAL A 179 0.27 -11.16 5.92
CA VAL A 179 1.14 -10.44 5.00
C VAL A 179 0.56 -10.52 3.60
N PHE A 180 0.28 -9.38 2.99
CA PHE A 180 -0.10 -9.28 1.59
C PHE A 180 1.16 -9.02 0.73
N ASN A 181 1.39 -9.89 -0.24
CA ASN A 181 2.52 -9.85 -1.17
C ASN A 181 2.06 -9.29 -2.51
N ILE A 182 2.67 -8.17 -2.90
CA ILE A 182 2.37 -7.41 -4.10
C ILE A 182 3.63 -7.44 -4.97
N THR A 183 3.55 -8.05 -6.14
CA THR A 183 4.69 -8.16 -7.06
C THR A 183 4.32 -7.61 -8.43
N PHE A 184 5.17 -6.72 -8.94
CA PHE A 184 5.16 -6.22 -10.30
C PHE A 184 6.33 -6.86 -11.04
N THR A 185 6.08 -7.66 -12.07
CA THR A 185 7.13 -8.25 -12.91
C THR A 185 7.08 -7.62 -14.28
N PHE A 186 8.13 -6.93 -14.66
CA PHE A 186 8.24 -6.16 -15.89
C PHE A 186 9.07 -6.93 -16.90
N THR A 187 8.61 -6.98 -18.15
CA THR A 187 9.43 -7.44 -19.29
C THR A 187 9.54 -6.31 -20.29
N ALA A 188 10.75 -5.82 -20.52
CA ALA A 188 11.00 -4.66 -21.36
C ALA A 188 10.70 -4.93 -22.84
N LEU A 189 9.97 -4.01 -23.47
CA LEU A 189 9.70 -3.98 -24.91
C LEU A 189 10.68 -3.04 -25.64
N THR A 190 11.21 -2.07 -24.91
CA THR A 190 12.25 -1.11 -25.29
C THR A 190 13.35 -1.12 -24.22
N ASP A 191 14.50 -0.52 -24.50
CA ASP A 191 15.48 -0.27 -23.45
C ASP A 191 14.92 0.80 -22.50
N VAL A 192 14.84 0.48 -21.22
CA VAL A 192 14.45 1.39 -20.14
C VAL A 192 15.70 1.70 -19.32
N THR A 193 16.06 2.98 -19.18
CA THR A 193 17.26 3.38 -18.43
C THR A 193 17.03 3.34 -16.92
N ASP A 194 15.81 3.61 -16.48
CA ASP A 194 15.45 3.61 -15.08
C ASP A 194 13.96 3.28 -14.88
N LEU A 195 13.70 2.20 -14.14
CA LEU A 195 12.35 1.77 -13.76
C LEU A 195 12.16 1.87 -12.25
N GLN A 196 11.05 2.49 -11.83
CA GLN A 196 10.73 2.73 -10.43
C GLN A 196 9.28 2.36 -10.13
N VAL A 197 9.03 1.79 -8.94
CA VAL A 197 7.69 1.44 -8.46
C VAL A 197 7.43 2.09 -7.11
N TYR A 198 6.20 2.58 -6.95
CA TYR A 198 5.68 3.18 -5.73
C TYR A 198 4.39 2.48 -5.34
N LEU A 199 4.24 2.17 -4.06
CA LEU A 199 2.99 1.69 -3.48
C LEU A 199 2.75 2.42 -2.17
N GLY A 200 1.52 2.87 -1.91
CA GLY A 200 1.21 3.53 -0.65
C GLY A 200 -0.24 3.94 -0.55
N THR A 201 -0.51 4.90 0.31
CA THR A 201 -1.85 5.46 0.49
C THR A 201 -1.75 6.98 0.45
N SER A 202 -2.77 7.63 -0.13
CA SER A 202 -2.90 9.08 -0.14
C SER A 202 -3.34 9.66 1.21
N ASP A 203 -3.80 8.80 2.12
CA ASP A 203 -4.42 9.16 3.38
C ASP A 203 -4.31 7.99 4.37
N ASP A 204 -4.13 8.30 5.65
CA ASP A 204 -3.81 7.31 6.67
C ASP A 204 -4.83 7.27 7.79
N TRP A 205 -5.53 6.14 7.87
CA TRP A 205 -6.42 5.84 8.97
C TRP A 205 -6.16 4.43 9.48
N ILE A 206 -5.72 4.31 10.72
CA ILE A 206 -5.53 3.01 11.37
C ILE A 206 -6.19 3.04 12.74
N GLY A 207 -7.02 2.03 13.00
CA GLY A 207 -7.86 1.94 14.19
C GLY A 207 -8.84 3.09 14.28
N THR A 208 -8.59 3.99 15.22
CA THR A 208 -9.44 5.14 15.53
C THR A 208 -8.79 6.47 15.22
N SER A 209 -7.63 6.48 14.55
CA SER A 209 -6.84 7.69 14.32
C SER A 209 -6.61 7.96 12.84
N ASP A 210 -6.85 9.22 12.48
CA ASP A 210 -6.45 9.90 11.22
C ASP A 210 -5.06 10.54 11.31
N GLN A 211 -4.37 10.29 12.43
CA GLN A 211 -3.04 10.81 12.74
C GLN A 211 -2.17 9.71 13.36
N PRO A 212 -2.17 8.47 12.82
CA PRO A 212 -1.34 7.41 13.36
C PRO A 212 0.14 7.80 13.28
N ARG A 213 0.90 7.20 14.19
CA ARG A 213 2.34 7.37 14.25
C ARG A 213 2.99 6.58 13.11
N LYS A 214 3.68 7.29 12.22
CA LYS A 214 4.47 6.74 11.11
C LYS A 214 5.95 6.76 11.48
N GLU A 215 6.66 5.67 11.26
CA GLU A 215 8.10 5.55 11.54
C GLU A 215 8.82 4.71 10.48
N GLN A 216 9.98 5.19 10.06
CA GLN A 216 10.96 4.40 9.31
C GLN A 216 11.77 3.53 10.26
N GLY A 217 12.22 2.37 9.79
CA GLY A 217 13.10 1.48 10.54
C GLY A 217 13.51 0.23 9.78
N HIS A 218 13.91 -0.78 10.53
CA HIS A 218 14.29 -2.10 10.03
C HIS A 218 13.89 -3.19 11.03
N PHE A 219 13.90 -4.44 10.58
CA PHE A 219 13.70 -5.58 11.46
C PHE A 219 15.04 -6.11 11.99
N VAL A 220 15.16 -6.26 13.32
CA VAL A 220 16.30 -6.92 13.98
C VAL A 220 15.75 -8.04 14.86
N GLN A 221 16.17 -9.28 14.61
CA GLN A 221 15.77 -10.44 15.42
C GLN A 221 14.23 -10.55 15.59
N GLY A 222 13.48 -10.26 14.53
CA GLY A 222 12.01 -10.33 14.55
C GLY A 222 11.32 -9.15 15.22
N GLN A 223 12.04 -8.07 15.54
CA GLN A 223 11.49 -6.86 16.17
C GLN A 223 11.73 -5.64 15.28
N PHE A 224 10.79 -4.69 15.31
CA PHE A 224 10.96 -3.42 14.60
C PHE A 224 11.82 -2.46 15.42
N GLN A 225 12.88 -1.92 14.80
CA GLN A 225 13.72 -0.88 15.37
C GLN A 225 13.61 0.40 14.53
N PRO A 226 13.14 1.52 15.11
CA PRO A 226 13.10 2.79 14.40
C PRO A 226 14.50 3.25 13.97
N GLU A 227 14.63 3.67 12.73
CA GLU A 227 15.89 4.17 12.16
C GLU A 227 15.58 5.15 11.02
N ALA A 228 16.30 6.27 11.00
CA ALA A 228 16.17 7.22 9.90
C ALA A 228 16.64 6.60 8.58
N HIS A 229 15.86 6.86 7.52
CA HIS A 229 16.04 6.26 6.19
C HIS A 229 15.91 4.72 6.17
N GLY A 230 15.27 4.15 7.20
CA GLY A 230 14.89 2.74 7.23
C GLY A 230 13.94 2.36 6.09
N LYS A 231 13.98 1.07 5.71
CA LYS A 231 13.26 0.51 4.56
C LYS A 231 11.93 -0.11 4.94
N VAL A 232 11.72 -0.30 6.24
CA VAL A 232 10.44 -0.75 6.81
C VAL A 232 9.71 0.49 7.30
N LEU A 233 8.49 0.67 6.81
CA LEU A 233 7.55 1.62 7.33
C LEU A 233 6.66 0.94 8.37
N ARG A 234 6.58 1.51 9.57
CA ARG A 234 5.53 1.22 10.55
C ARG A 234 4.53 2.36 10.57
N VAL A 235 3.23 2.05 10.51
CA VAL A 235 2.15 3.00 10.77
C VAL A 235 1.30 2.43 11.90
N GLN A 236 1.20 3.13 13.03
CA GLN A 236 0.67 2.58 14.26
C GLN A 236 -0.31 3.54 14.96
N SER A 237 -1.44 3.01 15.41
CA SER A 237 -2.41 3.69 16.25
C SER A 237 -2.73 2.81 17.45
N SER A 238 -2.39 3.26 18.65
CA SER A 238 -2.43 2.42 19.87
C SER A 238 -1.69 1.09 19.62
N ASP A 239 -2.36 -0.04 19.80
CA ASP A 239 -1.79 -1.37 19.60
C ASP A 239 -2.08 -1.95 18.20
N GLU A 240 -2.59 -1.15 17.27
CA GLU A 240 -2.85 -1.56 15.89
C GLU A 240 -1.75 -1.05 14.96
N ALA A 241 -1.21 -1.91 14.11
CA ALA A 241 -0.08 -1.55 13.26
C ALA A 241 -0.21 -2.11 11.84
N VAL A 242 0.31 -1.32 10.91
CA VAL A 242 0.67 -1.70 9.55
C VAL A 242 2.18 -1.67 9.41
N PHE A 243 2.72 -2.67 8.70
CA PHE A 243 4.07 -2.66 8.17
C PHE A 243 4.04 -2.70 6.65
N ALA A 244 4.76 -1.79 6.01
CA ALA A 244 5.01 -1.81 4.57
C ALA A 244 6.51 -1.84 4.32
N PHE A 245 6.98 -2.73 3.45
CA PHE A 245 8.41 -2.90 3.19
C PHE A 245 8.66 -3.62 1.86
N SER A 246 9.88 -3.50 1.33
CA SER A 246 10.34 -4.27 0.18
C SER A 246 11.63 -5.01 0.55
N PRO A 247 11.84 -6.23 0.02
CA PRO A 247 13.12 -6.92 0.16
C PRO A 247 14.21 -6.33 -0.74
N ASN A 248 13.88 -5.35 -1.58
CA ASN A 248 14.87 -4.68 -2.40
C ASN A 248 15.79 -3.84 -1.49
N PRO A 249 17.12 -4.05 -1.54
CA PRO A 249 18.07 -3.35 -0.66
C PRO A 249 18.14 -1.85 -0.92
N ASP A 250 17.69 -1.36 -2.07
CA ASP A 250 17.70 0.05 -2.42
C ASP A 250 16.30 0.68 -2.28
N SER A 251 15.34 -0.05 -1.69
CA SER A 251 14.03 0.50 -1.36
C SER A 251 14.08 1.50 -0.20
N HIS A 252 13.11 2.40 -0.18
CA HIS A 252 12.96 3.39 0.89
C HIS A 252 11.49 3.53 1.32
N ALA A 253 11.28 3.71 2.62
CA ALA A 253 10.00 4.13 3.15
C ALA A 253 9.83 5.66 3.02
N ILE A 254 8.66 6.09 2.58
CA ILE A 254 8.29 7.50 2.40
C ILE A 254 7.20 7.85 3.42
N ILE A 255 7.45 8.94 4.14
CA ILE A 255 6.50 9.56 5.09
C ILE A 255 6.31 11.01 4.64
N LEU A 256 5.06 11.46 4.54
CA LEU A 256 4.70 12.84 4.24
C LEU A 256 3.86 13.44 5.36
N GLN A 257 3.91 14.76 5.48
CA GLN A 257 3.18 15.52 6.51
C GLN A 257 1.81 16.04 6.08
N HIS A 258 1.48 15.89 4.81
CA HIS A 258 0.30 16.49 4.21
C HIS A 258 -0.59 15.40 3.61
N TYR A 259 -1.89 15.54 3.87
CA TYR A 259 -2.92 14.62 3.41
C TYR A 259 -3.23 14.81 1.92
N GLY A 260 -3.83 13.79 1.32
CA GLY A 260 -4.72 13.96 0.17
C GLY A 260 -4.08 13.91 -1.22
N ASN A 261 -2.78 13.63 -1.34
CA ASN A 261 -2.12 13.60 -2.64
C ASN A 261 -1.05 12.50 -2.76
N PHE A 262 -1.41 11.37 -3.39
CA PHE A 262 -0.44 10.32 -3.71
C PHE A 262 0.67 10.80 -4.67
N ALA A 263 0.46 11.90 -5.41
CA ALA A 263 1.49 12.45 -6.27
C ALA A 263 2.74 12.92 -5.53
N ASP A 264 2.58 13.35 -4.28
CA ASP A 264 3.70 13.74 -3.46
C ASP A 264 4.52 12.52 -3.03
N VAL A 265 3.88 11.34 -2.90
CA VAL A 265 4.58 10.07 -2.62
C VAL A 265 5.47 9.69 -3.80
N TYR A 266 4.96 9.70 -5.03
CA TYR A 266 5.76 9.33 -6.21
C TYR A 266 6.66 10.45 -6.76
N ALA A 267 6.58 11.65 -6.18
CA ALA A 267 7.53 12.74 -6.42
C ALA A 267 8.83 12.58 -5.60
N ALA A 268 8.78 11.85 -4.49
CA ALA A 268 9.93 11.56 -3.64
C ALA A 268 10.57 10.20 -4.00
N THR A 269 11.83 9.99 -3.66
CA THR A 269 12.49 8.66 -3.65
C THR A 269 12.95 8.27 -2.24
N MET A 270 12.95 9.24 -1.33
CA MET A 270 13.23 9.11 0.09
C MET A 270 12.49 10.24 0.82
N SER A 271 12.19 10.05 2.10
CA SER A 271 11.67 11.12 2.96
C SER A 271 12.79 11.76 3.77
N ASP A 272 12.74 13.09 3.92
CA ASP A 272 13.62 13.88 4.78
C ASP A 272 13.35 13.62 6.27
N MET A 273 12.23 12.97 6.57
CA MET A 273 11.77 12.71 7.92
C MET A 273 11.59 11.22 8.17
N SER A 274 12.01 10.80 9.35
CA SER A 274 11.95 9.40 9.77
C SER A 274 10.74 9.05 10.62
N ARG A 275 9.98 10.07 11.06
CA ARG A 275 8.79 9.88 11.89
C ARG A 275 7.79 11.02 11.73
N SER A 276 6.50 10.69 11.80
CA SER A 276 5.41 11.68 11.87
C SER A 276 4.24 11.16 12.70
N SER A 277 3.42 12.09 13.21
CA SER A 277 2.05 11.84 13.67
C SER A 277 1.08 12.85 13.05
N SER A 278 1.45 13.42 11.91
CA SER A 278 0.56 14.22 11.09
C SER A 278 -0.36 13.32 10.27
N ASP A 279 -1.53 13.84 9.96
CA ASP A 279 -2.39 13.35 8.88
C ASP A 279 -1.65 13.53 7.54
N GLY A 280 -1.30 12.44 6.87
CA GLY A 280 -0.48 12.51 5.68
C GLY A 280 -0.20 11.18 4.98
N ALA A 281 0.08 11.26 3.69
CA ALA A 281 0.37 10.10 2.86
C ALA A 281 1.66 9.35 3.27
N TYR A 282 1.74 8.07 2.91
CA TYR A 282 2.94 7.26 3.07
C TYR A 282 3.07 6.24 1.94
N GLY A 283 4.27 5.69 1.75
CA GLY A 283 4.48 4.65 0.75
C GLY A 283 5.85 4.01 0.81
N ILE A 284 6.07 3.06 -0.10
CA ILE A 284 7.34 2.36 -0.33
C ILE A 284 7.77 2.64 -1.76
N TYR A 285 9.00 3.15 -1.90
CA TYR A 285 9.70 3.29 -3.17
C TYR A 285 10.59 2.08 -3.42
N VAL A 286 10.53 1.52 -4.62
CA VAL A 286 11.35 0.39 -5.06
C VAL A 286 12.02 0.71 -6.40
N PRO A 287 13.34 0.93 -6.44
CA PRO A 287 14.08 1.06 -7.69
C PRO A 287 14.30 -0.31 -8.34
N CYS A 288 13.99 -0.43 -9.63
CA CYS A 288 14.36 -1.57 -10.46
C CYS A 288 15.58 -1.27 -11.36
N GLY A 289 15.88 0.01 -11.58
CA GLY A 289 16.99 0.49 -12.39
C GLY A 289 16.83 0.17 -13.87
N HIS A 290 17.96 0.07 -14.58
CA HIS A 290 18.00 -0.25 -16.01
C HIS A 290 17.35 -1.60 -16.33
N LEU A 291 16.58 -1.66 -17.41
CA LEU A 291 15.99 -2.89 -17.93
C LEU A 291 16.20 -2.91 -19.45
N ALA A 292 17.11 -3.76 -19.94
CA ALA A 292 17.38 -3.91 -21.36
C ALA A 292 16.18 -4.54 -22.09
N ARG A 293 16.01 -4.29 -23.39
CA ARG A 293 14.95 -4.93 -24.19
C ARG A 293 14.94 -6.45 -24.00
N GLY A 294 13.79 -7.00 -23.65
CA GLY A 294 13.57 -8.42 -23.41
C GLY A 294 13.99 -8.90 -22.02
N GLU A 295 14.66 -8.06 -21.23
CA GLU A 295 14.99 -8.37 -19.83
C GLU A 295 13.73 -8.33 -18.96
N THR A 296 13.75 -9.15 -17.91
CA THR A 296 12.70 -9.18 -16.89
C THR A 296 13.26 -8.79 -15.51
N LYS A 297 12.57 -7.89 -14.81
CA LYS A 297 12.83 -7.55 -13.40
C LYS A 297 11.53 -7.47 -12.61
N SER A 298 11.64 -7.62 -11.29
CA SER A 298 10.49 -7.54 -10.40
C SER A 298 10.68 -6.54 -9.27
N ALA A 299 9.61 -5.82 -8.94
CA ALA A 299 9.46 -5.09 -7.69
C ALA A 299 8.47 -5.85 -6.80
N THR A 300 8.90 -6.20 -5.59
CA THR A 300 8.05 -6.84 -4.58
C THR A 300 7.89 -5.91 -3.39
N ILE A 301 6.65 -5.76 -2.91
CA ILE A 301 6.29 -4.98 -1.73
C ILE A 301 5.37 -5.84 -0.87
N PHE A 302 5.66 -5.86 0.43
CA PHE A 302 4.85 -6.53 1.43
C PHE A 302 4.07 -5.49 2.23
N TYR A 303 2.80 -5.79 2.49
CA TYR A 303 1.91 -4.99 3.32
C TYR A 303 1.27 -5.91 4.37
N ALA A 304 1.57 -5.68 5.63
CA ALA A 304 1.13 -6.53 6.73
C ALA A 304 0.37 -5.69 7.74
N ALA A 305 -0.68 -6.23 8.35
CA ALA A 305 -1.41 -5.52 9.39
C ALA A 305 -2.05 -6.46 10.41
N ALA A 306 -2.10 -6.01 11.66
CA ALA A 306 -2.81 -6.69 12.73
C ALA A 306 -3.21 -5.73 13.84
N GLY A 307 -4.14 -6.17 14.69
CA GLY A 307 -4.48 -5.50 15.93
C GLY A 307 -3.62 -5.96 17.11
N ALA A 308 -3.91 -5.40 18.28
CA ALA A 308 -3.15 -5.53 19.52
C ALA A 308 -2.69 -6.95 19.87
N SER A 309 -3.61 -7.91 19.81
CA SER A 309 -3.36 -9.27 20.28
C SER A 309 -2.39 -10.07 19.39
N GLU A 310 -2.15 -9.62 18.17
CA GLU A 310 -1.38 -10.34 17.16
C GLU A 310 -0.11 -9.57 16.76
N LEU A 311 0.26 -8.50 17.45
CA LEU A 311 1.37 -7.62 17.04
C LEU A 311 2.74 -8.31 17.05
N ASP A 312 3.02 -9.14 18.07
CA ASP A 312 4.28 -9.90 18.13
C ASP A 312 4.38 -10.90 16.98
N HIS A 313 3.28 -11.59 16.68
CA HIS A 313 3.22 -12.53 15.57
C HIS A 313 3.31 -11.82 14.21
N LEU A 314 2.65 -10.66 14.05
CA LEU A 314 2.77 -9.78 12.89
C LEU A 314 4.23 -9.40 12.61
N LEU A 315 4.98 -9.03 13.65
CA LEU A 315 6.40 -8.69 13.55
C LEU A 315 7.23 -9.89 13.07
N GLU A 316 7.00 -11.08 13.63
CA GLU A 316 7.68 -12.29 13.22
C GLU A 316 7.43 -12.65 11.76
N VAL A 317 6.16 -12.68 11.33
CA VAL A 317 5.81 -13.06 9.95
C VAL A 317 6.31 -12.01 8.95
N SER A 318 6.32 -10.73 9.32
CA SER A 318 6.87 -9.64 8.50
C SER A 318 8.38 -9.77 8.33
N ALA A 319 9.12 -10.03 9.42
CA ALA A 319 10.56 -10.24 9.36
C ALA A 319 10.94 -11.48 8.54
N LYS A 320 10.17 -12.59 8.66
CA LYS A 320 10.34 -13.80 7.85
C LYS A 320 10.09 -13.53 6.37
N ALA A 321 9.02 -12.82 6.02
CA ALA A 321 8.71 -12.43 4.64
C ALA A 321 9.82 -11.56 4.03
N ASN A 322 10.32 -10.58 4.80
CA ASN A 322 11.42 -9.72 4.37
C ASN A 322 12.69 -10.54 4.06
N SER A 323 13.05 -11.46 4.95
CA SER A 323 14.25 -12.30 4.81
C SER A 323 14.14 -13.25 3.61
N ALA A 324 12.97 -13.87 3.42
CA ALA A 324 12.71 -14.74 2.27
C ALA A 324 12.78 -13.98 0.94
N GLY A 325 12.28 -12.75 0.89
CA GLY A 325 12.38 -11.89 -0.29
C GLY A 325 13.83 -11.53 -0.65
N HIS A 326 14.68 -11.24 0.35
CA HIS A 326 16.10 -10.95 0.12
C HIS A 326 16.86 -12.14 -0.47
N ALA A 327 16.54 -13.36 -0.02
CA ALA A 327 17.17 -14.59 -0.51
C ALA A 327 16.86 -14.88 -1.99
N VAL A 328 15.66 -14.48 -2.47
CA VAL A 328 15.27 -14.62 -3.88
C VAL A 328 15.91 -13.54 -4.77
N ALA A 329 16.17 -12.36 -4.21
CA ALA A 329 16.76 -11.23 -4.95
C ALA A 329 18.26 -11.40 -5.26
N LEU A 330 18.98 -12.21 -4.48
CA LEU A 330 20.36 -12.60 -4.79
C LEU A 330 20.33 -13.84 -5.71
N PRO A 331 20.82 -13.78 -6.96
CA PRO A 331 20.95 -15.00 -7.76
C PRO A 331 21.87 -15.97 -7.02
N PRO A 332 21.61 -17.30 -7.07
CA PRO A 332 22.56 -18.26 -6.53
C PRO A 332 23.90 -18.04 -7.22
N THR A 333 24.94 -17.72 -6.46
CA THR A 333 26.30 -17.67 -7.00
C THR A 333 26.56 -19.02 -7.66
N PRO A 334 26.90 -19.07 -8.96
CA PRO A 334 27.29 -20.33 -9.58
C PRO A 334 28.47 -20.87 -8.77
N ALA A 335 28.29 -22.06 -8.18
CA ALA A 335 29.41 -22.76 -7.59
C ALA A 335 30.45 -22.91 -8.70
N THR A 336 31.59 -22.23 -8.54
CA THR A 336 32.74 -22.42 -9.44
C THR A 336 33.10 -23.90 -9.32
N PRO A 337 33.09 -24.67 -10.42
CA PRO A 337 33.56 -26.05 -10.36
C PRO A 337 35.01 -26.00 -9.88
N GLU A 338 35.29 -26.66 -8.75
CA GLU A 338 36.68 -26.92 -8.36
C GLU A 338 37.35 -27.64 -9.53
N GLU A 339 38.41 -27.02 -10.04
CA GLU A 339 39.25 -27.53 -11.11
C GLU A 339 39.92 -28.80 -10.60
N GLU A 340 39.31 -29.95 -10.90
CA GLU A 340 39.86 -31.27 -10.65
C GLU A 340 41.17 -31.40 -11.45
N THR A 341 42.27 -31.25 -10.73
CA THR A 341 43.62 -31.35 -11.27
C THR A 341 43.90 -32.82 -11.56
N ALA A 342 43.78 -33.19 -12.84
CA ALA A 342 44.19 -34.51 -13.30
C ALA A 342 45.71 -34.67 -13.13
N GLN A 343 46.11 -35.71 -12.38
CA GLN A 343 47.45 -36.31 -12.40
C GLN A 343 47.42 -37.59 -13.22
#